data_AF-Q7WBA2-F1
#
_entry.id   AF-Q7WBA2-F1
#
_cell.length_a   1.000
_cell.length_b   1.000
_cell.length_c   1.000
_cell.angle_alpha   90.00
_cell.angle_beta   90.00
_cell.angle_gamma   90.00
#
_symmetry.space_group_name_H-M   'P 1'
#
loop_
_entity.id
_entity.type
_entity.pdbx_description
1 polymer ?
#
loop_
_entity_poly.entity_id
_entity_poly.type
_entity_poly.pdbx_seq_one_letter_code
_entity_poly.pdbx_strand_id
1 'polypeptide(L)'
;MEIGNLIRMANRIGDFFDAYPDRAEAQANIATHIQKFWEPRMRTQLLAFVAQHPDGDDGQARLNGIVLHAVRDARARLTPKA
;
A
#
# COMPACT_ATOMS: atom_id res chain seq x y z
N MET A 1 12.14 9.95 2.35
CA MET A 1 11.11 9.78 3.39
C MET A 1 11.38 8.46 4.09
N GLU A 2 11.25 8.45 5.41
CA GLU A 2 11.40 7.23 6.21
C GLU A 2 10.29 6.22 5.90
N ILE A 3 10.66 4.95 5.75
CA ILE A 3 9.72 3.89 5.38
C ILE A 3 8.58 3.77 6.38
N GLY A 4 8.85 3.87 7.69
CA GLY A 4 7.81 3.85 8.72
C GLY A 4 6.76 4.96 8.58
N ASN A 5 7.14 6.13 8.04
CA ASN A 5 6.16 7.19 7.73
C ASN A 5 5.28 6.82 6.53
N LEU A 6 5.90 6.24 5.49
CA LEU A 6 5.19 5.75 4.30
C LEU A 6 4.17 4.67 4.68
N ILE A 7 4.55 3.72 5.53
CA ILE A 7 3.65 2.65 6.02
C ILE A 7 2.48 3.23 6.82
N ARG A 8 2.74 4.18 7.73
CA ARG A 8 1.67 4.87 8.48
C ARG A 8 0.71 5.63 7.57
N MET A 9 1.21 6.28 6.52
CA MET A 9 0.36 6.93 5.52
C MET A 9 -0.49 5.92 4.74
N ALA A 10 0.11 4.79 4.32
CA ALA A 10 -0.59 3.72 3.63
C ALA A 10 -1.73 3.14 4.49
N ASN A 11 -1.47 2.91 5.78
CA ASN A 11 -2.46 2.36 6.71
C ASN A 11 -3.64 3.29 6.91
N ARG A 12 -3.42 4.61 7.01
CA ARG A 12 -4.53 5.59 7.10
C ARG A 12 -5.46 5.53 5.89
N ILE A 13 -4.92 5.26 4.69
CA ILE A 13 -5.74 5.05 3.49
C ILE A 13 -6.52 3.73 3.64
N GLY A 14 -5.86 2.68 4.13
CA GLY A 14 -6.50 1.40 4.43
C GLY A 14 -7.66 1.52 5.42
N ASP A 15 -7.45 2.20 6.54
CA ASP A 15 -8.44 2.41 7.60
C ASP A 15 -9.70 3.11 7.06
N PHE A 16 -9.52 4.07 6.14
CA PHE A 16 -10.64 4.76 5.49
C PHE A 16 -11.49 3.81 4.63
N PHE A 17 -10.85 2.95 3.84
CA PHE A 17 -11.55 2.02 2.94
C PHE A 17 -11.99 0.72 3.63
N ASP A 18 -11.47 0.38 4.81
CA ASP A 18 -11.88 -0.81 5.56
C ASP A 18 -13.33 -0.73 6.07
N ALA A 19 -13.91 0.48 6.11
CA ALA A 19 -15.32 0.68 6.41
C ALA A 19 -16.28 0.28 5.27
N TYR A 20 -15.76 -0.02 4.07
CA TYR A 20 -16.57 -0.41 2.92
C TYR A 20 -17.00 -1.88 3.05
N PRO A 21 -18.25 -2.23 2.71
CA PRO A 21 -18.75 -3.60 2.83
C PRO A 21 -18.11 -4.55 1.82
N ASP A 22 -17.74 -4.06 0.63
CA ASP A 22 -17.05 -4.84 -0.39
C ASP A 22 -15.53 -4.73 -0.22
N ARG A 23 -14.92 -5.84 0.20
CA ARG A 23 -13.47 -5.97 0.39
C ARG A 23 -12.69 -5.81 -0.91
N ALA A 24 -13.18 -6.34 -2.03
CA ALA A 24 -12.50 -6.26 -3.31
C ALA A 24 -12.53 -4.82 -3.85
N GLU A 25 -13.67 -4.14 -3.71
CA GLU A 25 -13.80 -2.73 -4.04
C GLU A 25 -12.86 -1.87 -3.18
N ALA A 26 -12.83 -2.10 -1.88
CA ALA A 26 -11.94 -1.40 -0.95
C ALA A 26 -10.46 -1.54 -1.34
N GLN A 27 -10.00 -2.76 -1.65
CA GLN A 27 -8.62 -2.99 -2.10
C GLN A 27 -8.31 -2.29 -3.43
N ALA A 28 -9.23 -2.38 -4.39
CA ALA A 28 -9.09 -1.70 -5.68
C ALA A 28 -8.99 -0.18 -5.52
N ASN A 29 -9.80 0.40 -4.62
CA ASN A 29 -9.82 1.82 -4.29
C ASN A 29 -8.54 2.26 -3.56
N ILE A 30 -8.02 1.49 -2.60
CA ILE A 30 -6.73 1.76 -1.94
C ILE A 30 -5.61 1.88 -2.97
N ALA A 31 -5.45 0.86 -3.83
CA ALA A 31 -4.37 0.88 -4.81
C ALA A 31 -4.57 1.95 -5.89
N THR A 32 -5.81 2.33 -6.22
CA THR A 32 -6.12 3.47 -7.10
C THR A 32 -5.70 4.79 -6.45
N HIS A 33 -5.98 4.96 -5.16
CA HIS A 33 -5.60 6.15 -4.40
C HIS A 33 -4.07 6.29 -4.35
N ILE A 34 -3.37 5.22 -3.98
CA ILE A 34 -1.89 5.21 -3.98
C ILE A 34 -1.35 5.55 -5.36
N GLN A 35 -1.87 4.96 -6.44
CA GLN A 35 -1.41 5.24 -7.80
C GLN A 35 -1.58 6.72 -8.20
N LYS A 36 -2.75 7.31 -7.88
CA LYS A 36 -3.11 8.67 -8.31
C LYS A 36 -2.39 9.76 -7.52
N PHE A 37 -2.21 9.56 -6.22
CA PHE A 37 -1.76 10.63 -5.32
C PHE A 37 -0.31 10.47 -4.87
N TRP A 38 0.29 9.28 -4.99
CA TRP A 38 1.68 9.10 -4.57
C TRP A 38 2.65 9.26 -5.73
N GLU A 39 3.75 9.96 -5.43
CA GLU A 39 4.86 10.11 -6.35
C GLU A 39 5.47 8.74 -6.73
N PRO A 40 6.06 8.61 -7.94
CA PRO A 40 6.72 7.38 -8.37
C PRO A 40 7.67 6.78 -7.32
N ARG A 41 8.51 7.62 -6.68
CA ARG A 41 9.46 7.17 -5.65
C ARG A 41 8.77 6.52 -4.44
N MET A 42 7.64 7.04 -4.00
CA MET A 42 6.90 6.51 -2.84
C MET A 42 6.33 5.13 -3.18
N ARG A 43 5.80 4.96 -4.40
CA ARG A 43 5.29 3.68 -4.88
C ARG A 43 6.41 2.65 -4.97
N THR A 44 7.56 3.02 -5.51
CA THR A 44 8.74 2.14 -5.55
C THR A 44 9.18 1.72 -4.15
N GLN A 45 9.23 2.63 -3.18
CA GLN A 45 9.59 2.31 -1.80
C GLN A 45 8.59 1.36 -1.14
N LEU A 46 7.28 1.58 -1.33
CA LEU A 46 6.24 0.68 -0.80
C LEU A 46 6.34 -0.72 -1.41
N LEU A 47 6.56 -0.81 -2.72
CA LEU A 47 6.71 -2.10 -3.41
C LEU A 47 7.97 -2.84 -2.96
N ALA A 48 9.08 -2.11 -2.77
CA ALA A 48 10.32 -2.67 -2.25
C ALA A 48 10.14 -3.21 -0.81
N PHE A 49 9.43 -2.47 0.04
CA PHE A 49 9.09 -2.92 1.39
C PHE A 49 8.29 -4.23 1.37
N VAL A 50 7.21 -4.30 0.59
CA VAL A 50 6.40 -5.53 0.48
C VAL A 50 7.17 -6.71 -0.11
N ALA A 51 8.17 -6.44 -0.96
CA ALA A 51 9.05 -7.49 -1.50
C ALA A 51 10.04 -8.03 -0.45
N GLN A 52 10.54 -7.16 0.44
CA GLN A 52 11.49 -7.53 1.52
C GLN A 52 10.78 -8.13 2.75
N HIS A 53 9.57 -7.66 3.01
CA HIS A 53 8.72 -8.04 4.14
C HIS A 53 7.39 -8.57 3.59
N PRO A 54 7.35 -9.86 3.17
CA PRO A 54 6.13 -10.41 2.59
C PRO A 54 4.94 -10.29 3.54
N ASP A 55 5.10 -10.57 4.82
CA ASP A 55 4.07 -10.39 5.85
C ASP A 55 3.69 -8.92 6.14
N GLY A 56 4.41 -7.98 5.52
CA GLY A 56 4.18 -6.55 5.63
C GLY A 56 4.66 -5.96 6.95
N ASP A 57 5.57 -6.64 7.65
CA ASP A 57 6.09 -6.26 8.97
C ASP A 57 7.63 -6.24 8.95
N ASP A 58 8.25 -5.12 9.31
CA ASP A 58 9.70 -5.01 9.47
C ASP A 58 10.16 -5.02 10.95
N GLY A 59 9.23 -5.27 11.87
CA GLY A 59 9.44 -5.23 13.32
C GLY A 59 9.36 -3.83 13.93
N GLN A 60 9.27 -2.77 13.13
CA GLN A 60 9.07 -1.38 13.58
C GLN A 60 7.78 -0.76 13.02
N ALA A 61 7.39 -1.14 11.82
CA ALA A 61 6.20 -0.71 11.12
C ALA A 61 5.55 -1.90 10.41
N ARG A 62 4.22 -1.93 10.45
CA ARG A 62 3.41 -3.00 9.87
C ARG A 62 2.31 -2.44 8.98
N LEU A 63 2.14 -3.01 7.80
CA LEU A 63 1.00 -2.73 6.92
C LEU A 63 -0.27 -3.38 7.44
N ASN A 64 -1.38 -2.66 7.37
CA ASN A 64 -2.70 -3.25 7.57
C ASN A 64 -2.94 -4.35 6.53
N GLY A 65 -3.65 -5.41 6.95
CA GLY A 65 -3.93 -6.55 6.07
C GLY A 65 -4.55 -6.12 4.75
N ILE A 66 -5.56 -5.23 4.78
CA ILE A 66 -6.23 -4.76 3.56
C ILE A 66 -5.28 -4.02 2.60
N VAL A 67 -4.32 -3.26 3.13
CA VAL A 67 -3.34 -2.51 2.33
C VAL A 67 -2.31 -3.46 1.73
N LEU A 68 -1.82 -4.42 2.52
CA LEU A 68 -0.88 -5.43 2.04
C LEU A 68 -1.46 -6.21 0.86
N HIS A 69 -2.72 -6.66 0.96
CA HIS A 69 -3.41 -7.35 -0.13
C HIS A 69 -3.55 -6.43 -1.36
N ALA A 70 -4.06 -5.20 -1.16
CA ALA A 70 -4.23 -4.23 -2.24
C ALA A 70 -2.92 -3.95 -3.01
N VAL A 71 -1.80 -3.82 -2.30
CA VAL A 71 -0.48 -3.55 -2.92
C VAL A 71 0.05 -4.77 -3.66
N ARG A 72 -0.11 -5.96 -3.10
CA ARG A 72 0.31 -7.22 -3.73
C ARG A 72 -0.45 -7.49 -5.02
N ASP A 73 -1.77 -7.36 -4.99
CA ASP A 73 -2.63 -7.65 -6.15
C ASP A 73 -2.45 -6.60 -7.24
N ALA A 74 -2.20 -5.34 -6.86
CA ALA A 74 -2.00 -4.24 -7.78
C ALA A 74 -0.52 -3.96 -8.12
N ARG A 75 0.42 -4.89 -7.87
CA ARG A 75 1.87 -4.66 -8.03
C ARG A 75 2.23 -4.04 -9.39
N ALA A 76 1.74 -4.65 -10.47
CA ALA A 76 2.00 -4.20 -11.84
C ALA A 76 1.45 -2.78 -12.12
N ARG A 77 0.32 -2.42 -11.51
CA ARG A 77 -0.31 -1.10 -11.64
C ARG A 77 0.44 -0.02 -10.85
N LEU A 78 0.97 -0.38 -9.69
CA LEU A 78 1.67 0.53 -8.80
C LEU A 78 3.10 0.81 -9.27
N THR A 79 3.73 -0.12 -10.00
CA THR A 79 5.04 0.09 -10.63
C THR A 79 5.00 1.31 -11.56
N PRO A 80 5.80 2.36 -11.30
CA PRO A 80 5.89 3.49 -12.20
C PRO A 80 6.39 3.07 -13.58
N LYS A 81 5.79 3.62 -14.64
CA LYS A 81 6.32 3.46 -16.00
C LYS A 81 7.49 4.42 -16.19
N ALA A 82 8.53 3.95 -16.86
CA ALA A 82 9.71 4.74 -17.22
C ALA A 82 9.36 5.85 -18.22
#